data_AF-A0AA39PIC7-F1
#
_entry.id   AF-A0AA39PIC7-F1
#
_cell.length_a   1.000
_cell.length_b   1.000
_cell.length_c   1.000
_cell.angle_alpha   90.00
_cell.angle_beta   90.00
_cell.angle_gamma   90.00
#
_symmetry.space_group_name_H-M   'P 1'
#
loop_
_entity.id
_entity.type
_entity.pdbx_description
1 polymer ?
#
loop_
_entity_poly.entity_id
_entity_poly.type
_entity_poly.pdbx_seq_one_letter_code
_entity_poly.pdbx_strand_id
1 'polypeptide(L)'
;MARMFYWKCRTQPRRFTEYPPLSLSPAFRLLRSSVLLAVIAISAFTTRSSLDEHLFVRTHIAAYFICLLVSDLIQAIASILNAAWVQSSGVHAGPLCTIQGALKQIADVSTAFWTLTMAVQTFFLLVLDLHLRQFILWMTLISGWSGILAVVLAGPATLNVHERGPYYGITGYWCWITDGYPLQRIILDYVFVGPAV
;
A
#
# COMPACT_ATOMS: atom_id res chain seq x y z
N MET A 1 -7.23 0.74 41.49
CA MET A 1 -7.63 1.96 40.77
C MET A 1 -6.61 2.32 39.67
N ALA A 2 -6.40 1.46 38.67
CA ALA A 2 -5.38 1.68 37.62
C ALA A 2 -5.79 1.14 36.24
N ARG A 3 -7.08 1.26 35.88
CA ARG A 3 -7.60 0.80 34.58
C ARG A 3 -8.26 1.90 33.74
N MET A 4 -8.29 3.14 34.23
CA MET A 4 -9.01 4.23 33.57
C MET A 4 -8.13 5.17 32.72
N PHE A 5 -6.80 5.08 32.84
CA PHE A 5 -5.88 5.96 32.10
C PHE A 5 -5.44 5.43 30.72
N TYR A 6 -5.47 4.12 30.48
CA TYR A 6 -4.97 3.55 29.21
C TYR A 6 -5.88 3.80 27.99
N TRP A 7 -7.16 4.10 28.20
CA TRP A 7 -8.10 4.40 27.11
C TRP A 7 -8.10 5.87 26.68
N LYS A 8 -7.53 6.78 27.47
CA LYS A 8 -7.63 8.23 27.23
C LYS A 8 -6.64 8.77 26.19
N CYS A 9 -5.76 7.93 25.65
CA CYS A 9 -4.70 8.37 24.73
C CYS A 9 -4.87 7.93 23.27
N ARG A 10 -6.03 7.39 22.86
CA ARG A 10 -6.30 6.96 21.47
C ARG A 10 -7.30 7.85 20.72
N THR A 11 -7.80 8.93 21.34
CA THR A 11 -8.84 9.82 20.78
C THR A 11 -8.64 11.30 21.16
N GLN A 12 -7.40 11.78 21.21
CA GLN A 12 -7.14 13.23 21.20
C GLN A 12 -6.90 13.67 19.75
N PRO A 13 -7.75 14.52 19.17
CA PRO A 13 -7.45 15.16 17.90
C PRO A 13 -6.32 16.17 18.15
N ARG A 14 -5.06 15.77 17.89
CA ARG A 14 -3.99 16.70 17.58
C ARG A 14 -4.51 17.70 16.54
N ARG A 15 -4.42 18.99 16.84
CA ARG A 15 -4.81 20.05 15.90
C ARG A 15 -3.96 19.94 14.63
N PHE A 16 -4.58 20.17 13.47
CA PHE A 16 -3.94 20.32 12.15
C PHE A 16 -2.80 21.38 12.11
N THR A 17 -2.58 22.13 13.20
CA THR A 17 -1.64 23.26 13.29
C THR A 17 -0.21 22.86 13.69
N GLU A 18 0.07 21.58 13.95
CA GLU A 18 1.37 21.10 14.47
C GLU A 18 2.21 20.35 13.42
N TYR A 19 1.96 20.57 12.13
CA TYR A 19 2.70 19.90 11.06
C TYR A 19 3.88 20.75 10.53
N PRO A 20 5.12 20.21 10.46
CA PRO A 20 6.15 20.74 9.55
C PRO A 20 5.62 20.61 8.10
N PRO A 21 6.15 21.33 7.09
CA PRO A 21 5.46 21.54 5.80
C PRO A 21 5.06 20.21 5.13
N LEU A 22 3.78 19.86 5.29
CA LEU A 22 3.21 18.52 5.08
C LEU A 22 3.01 18.17 3.60
N SER A 23 3.19 19.13 2.70
CA SER A 23 3.13 18.94 1.25
C SER A 23 4.41 18.34 0.66
N LEU A 24 5.56 18.48 1.36
CA LEU A 24 6.84 18.02 0.84
C LEU A 24 6.99 16.49 0.94
N SER A 25 6.51 15.85 2.02
CA SER A 25 6.74 14.41 2.23
C SER A 25 6.05 13.48 1.21
N PRO A 26 4.77 13.66 0.80
CA PRO A 26 4.19 12.86 -0.27
C PRO A 26 4.75 13.25 -1.64
N ALA A 27 5.04 14.53 -1.89
CA ALA A 27 5.62 14.99 -3.15
C ALA A 27 7.01 14.39 -3.40
N PHE A 28 7.87 14.32 -2.38
CA PHE A 28 9.16 13.64 -2.49
C PHE A 28 9.01 12.14 -2.76
N ARG A 29 8.02 11.48 -2.14
CA ARG A 29 7.74 10.05 -2.41
C ARG A 29 7.29 9.82 -3.86
N LEU A 30 6.43 10.69 -4.40
CA LEU A 30 6.04 10.66 -5.82
C LEU A 30 7.25 10.85 -6.73
N LEU A 31 8.04 11.91 -6.48
CA LEU A 31 9.21 12.22 -7.29
C LEU A 31 10.16 11.03 -7.33
N ARG A 32 10.48 10.45 -6.16
CA ARG A 32 11.37 9.28 -6.07
C ARG A 32 10.82 8.07 -6.81
N SER A 33 9.55 7.74 -6.61
CA SER A 33 8.92 6.57 -7.23
C SER A 33 8.80 6.74 -8.75
N SER A 34 8.37 7.91 -9.21
CA SER A 34 8.25 8.24 -10.64
C SER A 34 9.61 8.30 -11.34
N VAL A 35 10.64 8.89 -10.72
CA VAL A 35 12.00 8.90 -11.26
C VAL A 35 12.55 7.48 -11.36
N LEU A 36 12.37 6.66 -10.32
CA LEU A 36 12.87 5.30 -10.31
C LEU A 36 12.15 4.42 -11.36
N LEU A 37 10.83 4.56 -11.48
CA LEU A 37 10.05 3.91 -12.54
C LEU A 37 10.51 4.35 -13.93
N ALA A 38 10.73 5.65 -14.14
CA ALA A 38 11.23 6.17 -15.41
C ALA A 38 12.63 5.63 -15.73
N VAL A 39 13.54 5.59 -14.75
CA VAL A 39 14.90 5.05 -14.92
C VAL A 39 14.84 3.56 -15.26
N ILE A 40 13.98 2.78 -14.59
CA ILE A 40 13.83 1.35 -14.86
C ILE A 40 13.18 1.12 -16.23
N ALA A 41 12.18 1.91 -16.60
CA ALA A 41 11.57 1.85 -17.92
C ALA A 41 12.58 2.21 -19.01
N ILE A 42 13.32 3.31 -18.86
CA ILE A 42 14.39 3.72 -19.79
C ILE A 42 15.45 2.62 -19.87
N SER A 43 15.90 2.09 -18.73
CA SER A 43 16.85 0.97 -18.70
C SER A 43 16.28 -0.24 -19.43
N ALA A 44 15.03 -0.62 -19.22
CA ALA A 44 14.39 -1.73 -19.93
C ALA A 44 14.26 -1.48 -21.44
N PHE A 45 13.92 -0.26 -21.85
CA PHE A 45 13.80 0.13 -23.26
C PHE A 45 15.16 0.16 -23.97
N THR A 46 16.18 0.78 -23.36
CA THR A 46 17.55 0.84 -23.88
C THR A 46 18.21 -0.53 -23.89
N THR A 47 17.94 -1.35 -22.87
CA THR A 47 18.44 -2.73 -22.78
C THR A 47 17.73 -3.68 -23.76
N ARG A 48 16.53 -3.38 -24.23
CA ARG A 48 15.80 -4.26 -25.16
C ARG A 48 16.57 -4.56 -26.45
N SER A 49 17.49 -3.67 -26.88
CA SER A 49 18.37 -3.91 -28.03
C SER A 49 19.75 -4.46 -27.67
N SER A 50 20.08 -4.60 -26.38
CA SER A 50 21.35 -5.18 -25.93
C SER A 50 21.21 -6.68 -25.75
N LEU A 51 22.16 -7.45 -26.28
CA LEU A 51 22.22 -8.91 -26.19
C LEU A 51 22.76 -9.43 -24.84
N ASP A 52 23.06 -8.54 -23.90
CA ASP A 52 23.63 -8.92 -22.61
C ASP A 52 22.63 -9.72 -21.74
N GLU A 53 22.98 -10.96 -21.42
CA GLU A 53 22.13 -11.88 -20.67
C GLU A 53 22.13 -11.62 -19.15
N HIS A 54 23.11 -10.85 -18.64
CA HIS A 54 23.28 -10.55 -17.21
C HIS A 54 22.45 -9.36 -16.68
N LEU A 55 21.54 -8.82 -17.47
CA LEU A 55 20.75 -7.65 -17.07
C LEU A 55 19.70 -8.01 -16.01
N PHE A 56 19.79 -7.33 -14.87
CA PHE A 56 18.85 -7.41 -13.75
C PHE A 56 17.38 -7.26 -14.21
N VAL A 57 17.13 -6.43 -15.23
CA VAL A 57 15.80 -6.18 -15.81
C VAL A 57 15.12 -7.46 -16.34
N ARG A 58 15.89 -8.48 -16.73
CA ARG A 58 15.38 -9.75 -17.24
C ARG A 58 15.05 -10.76 -16.13
N THR A 59 15.31 -10.43 -14.87
CA THR A 59 15.07 -11.32 -13.71
C THR A 59 13.63 -11.22 -13.20
N HIS A 60 13.17 -12.28 -12.53
CA HIS A 60 11.85 -12.27 -11.88
C HIS A 60 11.74 -11.22 -10.78
N ILE A 61 12.85 -10.93 -10.09
CA ILE A 61 12.92 -9.93 -9.03
C ILE A 61 12.57 -8.54 -9.56
N ALA A 62 13.05 -8.18 -10.76
CA ALA A 62 12.76 -6.89 -11.37
C ALA A 62 11.25 -6.69 -11.64
N ALA A 63 10.53 -7.74 -12.07
CA ALA A 63 9.09 -7.67 -12.30
C ALA A 63 8.31 -7.41 -11.01
N TYR A 64 8.66 -8.09 -9.91
CA TYR A 64 8.04 -7.85 -8.60
C TYR A 64 8.40 -6.48 -8.03
N PHE A 65 9.63 -6.01 -8.27
CA PHE A 65 10.05 -4.68 -7.87
C PHE A 65 9.25 -3.58 -8.59
N ILE A 66 8.94 -3.75 -9.88
CA ILE A 66 8.05 -2.84 -10.60
C ILE A 66 6.66 -2.81 -9.94
N CYS A 67 6.11 -3.96 -9.54
CA CYS A 67 4.81 -4.02 -8.86
C CYS A 67 4.85 -3.31 -7.48
N LEU A 68 5.96 -3.42 -6.76
CA LEU A 68 6.20 -2.67 -5.53
C LEU A 68 6.23 -1.15 -5.77
N LEU A 69 6.91 -0.70 -6.82
CA LEU A 69 6.95 0.72 -7.19
C LEU A 69 5.59 1.27 -7.62
N VAL A 70 4.78 0.45 -8.31
CA VAL A 70 3.38 0.81 -8.61
C VAL A 70 2.58 0.96 -7.33
N SER A 71 2.80 0.09 -6.33
CA SER A 71 2.16 0.19 -5.01
C SER A 71 2.54 1.49 -4.29
N ASP A 72 3.83 1.86 -4.33
CA ASP A 72 4.32 3.12 -3.76
C ASP A 72 3.73 4.36 -4.47
N LEU A 73 3.54 4.28 -5.79
CA LEU A 73 2.86 5.34 -6.55
C LEU A 73 1.40 5.50 -6.09
N ILE A 74 0.67 4.39 -5.93
CA ILE A 74 -0.70 4.40 -5.42
C ILE A 74 -0.74 4.99 -4.00
N GLN A 75 0.18 4.58 -3.12
CA GLN A 75 0.28 5.11 -1.75
C GLN A 75 0.51 6.61 -1.74
N ALA A 76 1.37 7.08 -2.62
CA ALA A 76 1.73 8.48 -2.72
C ALA A 76 0.54 9.30 -3.24
N ILE A 77 -0.23 8.81 -4.22
CA ILE A 77 -1.50 9.42 -4.67
C ILE A 77 -2.50 9.50 -3.51
N ALA A 78 -2.70 8.42 -2.76
CA ALA A 78 -3.58 8.41 -1.60
C ALA A 78 -3.15 9.41 -0.52
N SER A 79 -1.83 9.65 -0.41
CA SER A 79 -1.25 10.60 0.53
C SER A 79 -1.41 12.06 0.09
N ILE A 80 -1.38 12.36 -1.22
CA ILE A 80 -1.66 13.71 -1.75
C ILE A 80 -3.07 14.15 -1.41
N LEU A 81 -4.04 13.23 -1.41
CA LEU A 81 -5.43 13.56 -1.06
C LEU A 81 -5.56 14.16 0.35
N ASN A 82 -4.57 13.94 1.23
CA ASN A 82 -4.52 14.63 2.52
C ASN A 82 -4.39 16.16 2.41
N ALA A 83 -3.81 16.67 1.31
CA ALA A 83 -3.70 18.11 1.08
C ALA A 83 -5.07 18.78 0.91
N ALA A 84 -6.08 18.04 0.44
CA ALA A 84 -7.46 18.54 0.39
C ALA A 84 -8.03 18.73 1.80
N TRP A 85 -7.76 17.79 2.72
CA TRP A 85 -8.22 17.88 4.12
C TRP A 85 -7.57 19.03 4.89
N VAL A 86 -6.31 19.35 4.57
CA VAL A 86 -5.63 20.52 5.14
C VAL A 86 -6.32 21.82 4.71
N GLN A 87 -6.66 21.94 3.42
CA GLN A 87 -7.39 23.12 2.91
C GLN A 87 -8.79 23.24 3.52
N SER A 88 -9.48 22.11 3.71
CA SER A 88 -10.82 22.06 4.32
C SER A 88 -10.81 22.14 5.85
N SER A 89 -9.65 22.25 6.50
CA SER A 89 -9.50 22.26 7.96
C SER A 89 -10.19 21.08 8.66
N GLY A 90 -10.33 19.95 7.96
CA GLY A 90 -11.11 18.81 8.43
C GLY A 90 -11.29 17.74 7.37
N VAL A 91 -11.60 16.52 7.83
CA VAL A 91 -11.92 15.38 6.97
C VAL A 91 -13.43 15.23 6.89
N HIS A 92 -13.97 15.08 5.69
CA HIS A 92 -15.40 14.94 5.46
C HIS A 92 -15.71 13.59 4.82
N ALA A 93 -16.79 12.96 5.29
CA ALA A 93 -17.30 11.74 4.68
C ALA A 93 -17.85 12.07 3.28
N GLY A 94 -17.53 11.23 2.29
CA GLY A 94 -17.95 11.45 0.92
C GLY A 94 -17.11 10.66 -0.08
N PRO A 95 -17.31 10.86 -1.39
CA PRO A 95 -16.63 10.11 -2.44
C PRO A 95 -15.10 10.20 -2.36
N LEU A 96 -14.56 11.39 -2.04
CA LEU A 96 -13.11 11.58 -1.87
C LEU A 96 -12.52 10.75 -0.72
N CYS A 97 -13.27 10.63 0.38
CA CYS A 97 -12.88 9.82 1.54
C CYS A 97 -12.87 8.32 1.19
N THR A 98 -13.89 7.85 0.46
CA THR A 98 -13.96 6.46 -0.02
C THR A 98 -12.83 6.15 -0.99
N ILE A 99 -12.56 7.03 -1.95
CA ILE A 99 -11.46 6.85 -2.92
C ILE A 99 -10.12 6.82 -2.20
N GLN A 100 -9.89 7.74 -1.27
CA GLN A 100 -8.65 7.76 -0.49
C GLN A 100 -8.46 6.47 0.31
N GLY A 101 -9.50 6.03 1.03
CA GLY A 101 -9.45 4.80 1.82
C GLY A 101 -9.16 3.57 0.95
N ALA A 102 -9.81 3.47 -0.21
CA ALA A 102 -9.61 2.37 -1.15
C ALA A 102 -8.18 2.36 -1.73
N LEU A 103 -7.68 3.51 -2.20
CA LEU A 103 -6.32 3.61 -2.75
C LEU A 103 -5.28 3.26 -1.69
N LYS A 104 -5.46 3.76 -0.47
CA LYS A 104 -4.53 3.47 0.61
C LYS A 104 -4.58 1.97 0.98
N GLN A 105 -5.77 1.35 1.01
CA GLN A 105 -5.92 -0.07 1.28
C GLN A 105 -5.23 -0.92 0.20
N ILE A 106 -5.43 -0.58 -1.09
CA ILE A 106 -4.76 -1.24 -2.21
C ILE A 106 -3.25 -1.18 -2.00
N ALA A 107 -2.72 0.01 -1.76
CA ALA A 107 -1.29 0.23 -1.62
C ALA A 107 -0.68 -0.53 -0.43
N ASP A 108 -1.31 -0.48 0.74
CA ASP A 108 -0.77 -1.15 1.93
C ASP A 108 -0.77 -2.68 1.76
N VAL A 109 -1.85 -3.26 1.21
CA VAL A 109 -1.93 -4.72 0.92
C VAL A 109 -0.90 -5.12 -0.15
N SER A 110 -0.81 -4.36 -1.24
CA SER A 110 0.06 -4.70 -2.37
C SER A 110 1.54 -4.55 -1.99
N THR A 111 1.92 -3.48 -1.28
CA THR A 111 3.29 -3.30 -0.79
C THR A 111 3.71 -4.48 0.09
N ALA A 112 2.85 -4.90 1.01
CA ALA A 112 3.15 -6.03 1.89
C ALA A 112 3.32 -7.34 1.10
N PHE A 113 2.41 -7.63 0.17
CA PHE A 113 2.45 -8.84 -0.65
C PHE A 113 3.69 -8.88 -1.57
N TRP A 114 3.99 -7.80 -2.30
CA TRP A 114 5.12 -7.75 -3.22
C TRP A 114 6.46 -7.78 -2.48
N THR A 115 6.55 -7.15 -1.30
CA THR A 115 7.75 -7.20 -0.45
C THR A 115 8.02 -8.62 0.03
N LEU A 116 7.01 -9.32 0.53
CA LEU A 116 7.13 -10.71 0.95
C LEU A 116 7.53 -11.61 -0.22
N THR A 117 6.89 -11.44 -1.38
CA THR A 117 7.19 -12.20 -2.60
C THR A 117 8.63 -11.98 -3.04
N MET A 118 9.11 -10.74 -3.04
CA MET A 118 10.51 -10.42 -3.36
C MET A 118 11.47 -11.07 -2.36
N ALA A 119 11.18 -11.03 -1.06
CA ALA A 119 12.01 -11.65 -0.03
C ALA A 119 12.10 -13.17 -0.21
N VAL A 120 10.97 -13.84 -0.43
CA VAL A 120 10.89 -15.28 -0.68
C VAL A 120 11.65 -15.66 -1.96
N GLN A 121 11.45 -14.92 -3.05
CA GLN A 121 12.17 -15.15 -4.31
C GLN A 121 13.69 -14.99 -4.13
N THR A 122 14.12 -13.97 -3.38
CA THR A 122 15.53 -13.71 -3.10
C THR A 122 16.13 -14.83 -2.24
N PHE A 123 15.39 -15.32 -1.24
CA PHE A 123 15.81 -16.45 -0.43
C PHE A 123 15.98 -17.72 -1.27
N PHE A 124 15.03 -18.04 -2.15
CA PHE A 124 15.15 -19.19 -3.05
C PHE A 124 16.36 -19.11 -3.96
N LEU A 125 16.66 -17.92 -4.48
CA LEU A 125 17.81 -17.72 -5.37
C LEU A 125 19.15 -17.71 -4.62
N LEU A 126 19.24 -17.04 -3.47
CA LEU A 126 20.52 -16.88 -2.76
C LEU A 126 20.88 -18.04 -1.84
N VAL A 127 19.89 -18.67 -1.21
CA VAL A 127 20.13 -19.72 -0.20
C VAL A 127 19.92 -21.11 -0.78
N LEU A 128 18.91 -21.28 -1.62
CA LEU A 128 18.56 -22.59 -2.19
C LEU A 128 19.06 -22.79 -3.62
N ASP A 129 19.62 -21.74 -4.25
CA ASP A 129 20.07 -21.72 -5.66
C ASP A 129 18.98 -22.20 -6.65
N LEU A 130 17.71 -22.05 -6.25
CA LEU A 130 16.55 -22.51 -7.01
C LEU A 130 16.11 -21.45 -8.00
N HIS A 131 16.39 -21.72 -9.27
CA HIS A 131 15.96 -20.91 -10.39
C HIS A 131 14.48 -21.20 -10.69
N LEU A 132 13.59 -20.31 -10.25
CA LEU A 132 12.17 -20.45 -10.53
C LEU A 132 11.89 -20.31 -12.03
N ARG A 133 10.93 -21.09 -12.53
CA ARG A 133 10.53 -21.09 -13.95
C ARG A 133 9.68 -19.86 -14.27
N GLN A 134 9.77 -19.34 -15.51
CA GLN A 134 9.00 -18.16 -15.94
C GLN A 134 7.48 -18.28 -15.76
N PHE A 135 6.93 -19.50 -15.83
CA PHE A 135 5.53 -19.75 -15.54
C PHE A 135 5.11 -19.32 -14.12
N ILE A 136 6.00 -19.52 -13.13
CA ILE A 136 5.75 -19.13 -11.74
C ILE A 136 5.62 -17.62 -11.62
N LEU A 137 6.43 -16.84 -12.35
CA LEU A 137 6.32 -15.38 -12.37
C LEU A 137 4.93 -14.93 -12.80
N TRP A 138 4.43 -15.45 -13.93
CA TRP A 138 3.12 -15.04 -14.46
C TRP A 138 1.99 -15.46 -13.53
N MET A 139 2.06 -16.66 -12.95
CA MET A 139 1.09 -17.13 -11.97
C MET A 139 1.08 -16.25 -10.71
N THR A 140 2.24 -15.89 -10.17
CA THR A 140 2.36 -15.01 -9.00
C THR A 140 1.86 -13.59 -9.30
N LEU A 141 2.13 -13.06 -10.50
CA LEU A 141 1.62 -11.75 -10.91
C LEU A 141 0.09 -11.72 -10.98
N ILE A 142 -0.51 -12.70 -11.68
CA ILE A 142 -1.96 -12.78 -11.85
C ILE A 142 -2.63 -13.03 -10.50
N SER A 143 -2.15 -13.99 -9.71
CA SER A 143 -2.71 -14.31 -8.40
C SER A 143 -2.54 -13.17 -7.39
N GLY A 144 -1.39 -12.48 -7.40
CA GLY A 144 -1.13 -11.34 -6.52
C GLY A 144 -2.10 -10.19 -6.78
N TRP A 145 -2.16 -9.69 -8.01
CA TRP A 145 -3.06 -8.57 -8.34
C TRP A 145 -4.55 -8.93 -8.19
N SER A 146 -4.95 -10.15 -8.57
CA SER A 146 -6.34 -10.61 -8.37
C SER A 146 -6.68 -10.77 -6.89
N GLY A 147 -5.76 -11.27 -6.06
CA GLY A 147 -5.93 -11.38 -4.62
C GLY A 147 -6.05 -10.01 -3.95
N ILE A 148 -5.19 -9.06 -4.32
CA ILE A 148 -5.27 -7.66 -3.84
C ILE A 148 -6.63 -7.06 -4.20
N LEU A 149 -7.06 -7.21 -5.46
CA LEU A 149 -8.35 -6.70 -5.92
C LEU A 149 -9.51 -7.36 -5.18
N ALA A 150 -9.46 -8.68 -4.98
CA ALA A 150 -10.48 -9.42 -4.25
C ALA A 150 -10.60 -8.93 -2.79
N VAL A 151 -9.49 -8.69 -2.09
CA VAL A 151 -9.50 -8.15 -0.72
C VAL A 151 -10.13 -6.76 -0.66
N VAL A 152 -9.84 -5.90 -1.64
CA VAL A 152 -10.36 -4.53 -1.69
C VAL A 152 -11.84 -4.50 -2.05
N LEU A 153 -12.29 -5.37 -2.97
CA LEU A 153 -13.69 -5.47 -3.38
C LEU A 153 -14.56 -6.24 -2.37
N ALA A 154 -13.99 -7.22 -1.67
CA ALA A 154 -14.71 -7.98 -0.64
C ALA A 154 -15.22 -7.06 0.47
N GLY A 155 -14.47 -6.00 0.82
CA GLY A 155 -14.89 -5.02 1.82
C GLY A 155 -16.27 -4.41 1.51
N PRO A 156 -16.42 -3.64 0.42
CA PRO A 156 -17.69 -3.04 0.03
C PRO A 156 -18.79 -4.05 -0.35
N ALA A 157 -18.43 -5.20 -0.94
CA ALA A 157 -19.39 -6.14 -1.52
C ALA A 157 -20.00 -7.13 -0.52
N THR A 158 -19.28 -7.49 0.55
CA THR A 158 -19.75 -8.51 1.53
C THR A 158 -20.45 -7.90 2.74
N LEU A 159 -20.43 -6.57 2.87
CA LEU A 159 -20.88 -5.87 4.04
C LEU A 159 -22.14 -5.08 3.71
N ASN A 160 -23.26 -5.45 4.34
CA ASN A 160 -24.54 -4.78 4.22
C ASN A 160 -24.39 -3.30 4.60
N VAL A 161 -24.11 -2.47 3.59
CA VAL A 161 -23.95 -1.01 3.69
C VAL A 161 -25.21 -0.37 4.31
N HIS A 162 -26.35 -1.04 4.18
CA HIS A 162 -27.63 -0.64 4.77
C HIS A 162 -27.70 -0.71 6.30
N GLU A 163 -26.97 -1.62 6.96
CA GLU A 163 -27.08 -1.79 8.43
C GLU A 163 -25.90 -1.17 9.21
N ARG A 164 -24.70 -1.11 8.62
CA ARG A 164 -23.47 -0.72 9.33
C ARG A 164 -22.82 0.58 8.83
N GLY A 165 -23.42 1.23 7.84
CA GLY A 165 -22.87 2.45 7.22
C GLY A 165 -21.72 2.17 6.24
N PRO A 166 -21.03 3.22 5.75
CA PRO A 166 -20.01 3.10 4.72
C PRO A 166 -18.76 2.33 5.20
N TYR A 167 -18.25 1.44 4.35
CA TYR A 167 -17.07 0.61 4.63
C TYR A 167 -15.79 1.41 4.87
N TYR A 168 -15.62 2.50 4.11
CA TYR A 168 -14.57 3.48 4.32
C TYR A 168 -15.13 4.68 5.08
N GLY A 169 -14.42 5.07 6.14
CA GLY A 169 -14.84 6.12 7.05
C GLY A 169 -13.67 6.97 7.53
N ILE A 170 -14.01 8.01 8.27
CA ILE A 170 -13.03 8.95 8.82
C ILE A 170 -12.32 8.26 9.99
N THR A 171 -11.00 8.14 9.91
CA THR A 171 -10.16 7.62 11.00
C THR A 171 -9.08 8.65 11.33
N GLY A 172 -9.39 9.55 12.27
CA GLY A 172 -8.49 10.65 12.62
C GLY A 172 -8.39 11.70 11.51
N TYR A 173 -7.22 11.81 10.86
CA TYR A 173 -6.92 12.85 9.84
C TYR A 173 -6.97 12.36 8.40
N TRP A 174 -7.34 11.10 8.18
CA TRP A 174 -7.48 10.51 6.85
C TRP A 174 -8.65 9.53 6.83
N CYS A 175 -8.96 9.05 5.65
CA CYS A 175 -9.98 8.02 5.45
C CYS A 175 -9.36 6.63 5.33
N TRP A 176 -9.97 5.67 6.04
CA TRP A 176 -9.53 4.28 6.10
C TRP A 176 -10.72 3.36 6.33
N ILE A 177 -10.49 2.06 6.43
CA ILE A 177 -11.50 1.06 6.84
C ILE A 177 -12.07 1.46 8.20
N THR A 178 -13.40 1.58 8.29
CA THR A 178 -14.14 2.00 9.48
C THR A 178 -13.91 1.06 10.68
N ASP A 179 -13.95 1.62 11.90
CA ASP A 179 -13.73 0.90 13.18
C ASP A 179 -14.70 -0.28 13.44
N GLY A 180 -15.81 -0.37 12.69
CA GLY A 180 -16.78 -1.46 12.77
C GLY A 180 -16.29 -2.82 12.26
N TYR A 181 -15.08 -2.90 11.70
CA TYR A 181 -14.50 -4.11 11.09
C TYR A 181 -13.12 -4.45 11.67
N PRO A 182 -13.06 -4.86 12.96
CA PRO A 182 -11.79 -5.16 13.62
C PRO A 182 -11.05 -6.33 12.99
N LEU A 183 -11.73 -7.33 12.40
CA LEU A 183 -11.10 -8.49 11.79
C LEU A 183 -10.28 -8.14 10.53
N GLN A 184 -10.85 -7.37 9.59
CA GLN A 184 -10.09 -6.89 8.42
C GLN A 184 -8.91 -6.01 8.83
N ARG A 185 -9.10 -5.16 9.85
CA ARG A 185 -8.04 -4.28 10.36
C ARG A 185 -6.95 -5.06 11.10
N ILE A 186 -7.31 -6.07 11.88
CA ILE A 186 -6.36 -6.90 12.63
C ILE A 186 -5.52 -7.75 11.69
N ILE A 187 -6.10 -8.35 10.65
CA ILE A 187 -5.31 -9.12 9.67
C ILE A 187 -4.33 -8.20 8.94
N LEU A 188 -4.75 -6.98 8.60
CA LEU A 188 -3.88 -6.05 7.89
C LEU A 188 -2.80 -5.41 8.78
N ASP A 189 -3.14 -5.01 10.01
CA ASP A 189 -2.19 -4.37 10.94
C ASP A 189 -1.30 -5.39 11.66
N TYR A 190 -1.82 -6.55 12.12
CA TYR A 190 -1.07 -7.47 12.98
C TYR A 190 -0.33 -8.58 12.24
N VAL A 191 -0.78 -9.01 11.05
CA VAL A 191 -0.11 -10.10 10.32
C VAL A 191 1.10 -9.59 9.53
N PHE A 192 1.10 -8.32 9.09
CA PHE A 192 2.16 -7.77 8.25
C PHE A 192 3.17 -6.85 8.97
N VAL A 193 2.78 -6.16 10.05
CA VAL A 193 3.72 -5.34 10.85
C VAL A 193 4.46 -6.18 11.92
N GLY A 194 3.99 -7.40 12.16
CA GLY A 194 4.52 -8.29 13.20
C GLY A 194 4.09 -7.84 14.61
N PRO A 195 4.08 -8.76 15.59
CA PRO A 195 3.97 -8.37 16.98
C PRO A 195 5.22 -7.56 17.32
N ALA A 196 5.02 -6.28 17.64
CA ALA A 196 6.02 -5.53 18.39
C ALA A 196 6.26 -6.28 19.71
N VAL A 197 7.34 -7.06 19.75
CA VAL A 197 7.97 -7.51 20.99
C VAL A 197 8.83 -6.38 21.51
#